data_AF-A0A5N5WAC5-F1
#
_entry.id   AF-A0A5N5WAC5-F1
#
_cell.length_a   1.000
_cell.length_b   1.000
_cell.length_c   1.000
_cell.angle_alpha   90.00
_cell.angle_beta   90.00
_cell.angle_gamma   90.00
#
_symmetry.space_group_name_H-M   'P 1'
#
loop_
_entity.id
_entity.type
_entity.pdbx_description
1 polymer ?
#
loop_
_entity_poly.entity_id
_entity_poly.type
_entity_poly.pdbx_seq_one_letter_code
_entity_poly.pdbx_strand_id
1 'polypeptide(L)'
;MPRGRHRHSTSLHRLLPSSLVAATSVACAAGAWTVGETVVIRGLAAGAAVAAVVGSVLMRRWDRSAGKRVAQLTAARARDEWKTDERLAELETDLEETRQASARLEAKLRGKRAELARLRTEHADLLRRYATAETERASALEGRRLLETERSATGTAGGDDEKAGVPKAARALETAMQARSLVQARSDGRVGEREYRRAADALRDLARNGAVQREAEERASAASAAVSALALPAPAAPADPVVRPEPAVAEVQTSEGQASEVQTPESHAAEDHAPEVRAPEVRAEAAVAVRDSRPAMPVRRPAPPVRRATGGFDFFGTRHQAKQAAAAARTAVEEQDLADVVGEEALAAERSADERVIDLTAHDETEQIDVAELRDAI
;
A
#
# COMPACT_ATOMS: atom_id res chain seq x y z
N MET A 1 14.34 -20.06 4.60
CA MET A 1 15.52 -20.16 5.48
C MET A 1 16.44 -21.25 4.96
N PRO A 2 17.60 -20.93 4.36
CA PRO A 2 18.49 -21.96 3.86
C PRO A 2 19.17 -22.62 5.07
N ARG A 3 18.80 -23.87 5.34
CA ARG A 3 19.47 -24.72 6.34
C ARG A 3 20.85 -25.05 5.79
N GLY A 4 21.86 -24.35 6.30
CA GLY A 4 23.27 -24.54 5.99
C GLY A 4 23.65 -26.01 6.17
N ARG A 5 24.02 -26.64 5.05
CA ARG A 5 24.60 -27.97 5.00
C ARG A 5 25.88 -27.97 5.83
N HIS A 6 25.88 -28.69 6.96
CA HIS A 6 27.09 -29.04 7.68
C HIS A 6 27.95 -29.98 6.83
N ARG A 7 28.68 -29.41 5.87
CA ARG A 7 29.83 -30.05 5.23
C ARG A 7 31.04 -29.81 6.13
N HIS A 8 31.02 -30.41 7.31
CA HIS A 8 32.19 -30.53 8.17
C HIS A 8 32.73 -31.96 8.09
N SER A 9 33.09 -32.41 6.89
CA SER A 9 34.05 -33.49 6.76
C SER A 9 35.45 -32.86 6.93
N THR A 10 35.85 -32.69 8.18
CA THR A 10 37.22 -32.28 8.51
C THR A 10 38.19 -33.33 8.00
N SER A 11 38.91 -32.92 6.96
CA SER A 11 40.10 -33.46 6.35
C SER A 11 41.03 -34.29 7.26
N LEU A 12 40.80 -35.61 7.33
CA LEU A 12 41.82 -36.56 7.75
C LEU A 12 43.13 -36.36 6.97
N HIS A 13 43.03 -35.98 5.69
CA HIS A 13 44.18 -35.67 4.83
C HIS A 13 45.03 -34.46 5.26
N ARG A 14 44.50 -33.54 6.10
CA ARG A 14 45.29 -32.37 6.55
C ARG A 14 46.16 -32.66 7.76
N LEU A 15 45.89 -33.73 8.49
CA LEU A 15 46.67 -34.12 9.68
C LEU A 15 47.84 -35.04 9.34
N LEU A 16 47.79 -35.71 8.18
CA LEU A 16 48.84 -36.64 7.71
C LEU A 16 50.25 -36.02 7.64
N PRO A 17 50.46 -34.78 7.15
CA PRO A 17 51.79 -34.20 7.08
C PRO A 17 52.37 -33.89 8.47
N SER A 18 51.53 -33.38 9.39
CA SER A 18 51.95 -33.06 10.76
C SER A 18 52.22 -34.30 11.61
N SER A 19 51.41 -35.36 11.45
CA SER A 19 51.63 -36.62 12.18
C SER A 19 52.88 -37.34 11.71
N LEU A 20 53.21 -37.27 10.41
CA LEU A 20 54.45 -37.84 9.88
C LEU A 20 55.71 -37.17 10.45
N VAL A 21 55.72 -35.83 10.56
CA VAL A 21 56.85 -35.08 11.15
C VAL A 21 56.99 -35.39 12.65
N ALA A 22 55.88 -35.52 13.38
CA ALA A 22 55.90 -35.93 14.78
C ALA A 22 56.39 -37.37 14.96
N ALA A 23 55.90 -38.31 14.14
CA ALA A 23 56.30 -39.71 14.18
C ALA A 23 57.78 -39.91 13.86
N THR A 24 58.31 -39.19 12.87
CA THR A 24 59.75 -39.24 12.50
C THR A 24 60.65 -38.65 13.58
N SER A 25 60.23 -37.56 14.25
CA SER A 25 60.94 -37.00 15.40
C SER A 25 61.01 -37.99 16.58
N VAL A 26 59.89 -38.62 16.93
CA VAL A 26 59.82 -39.62 18.02
C VAL A 26 60.63 -40.87 17.67
N ALA A 27 60.56 -41.34 16.42
CA ALA A 27 61.33 -42.49 15.95
C ALA A 27 62.85 -42.21 16.00
N CYS A 28 63.29 -41.01 15.61
CA CYS A 28 64.71 -40.63 15.72
C CYS A 28 65.18 -40.54 17.18
N ALA A 29 64.35 -40.00 18.07
CA ALA A 29 64.68 -39.91 19.50
C ALA A 29 64.75 -41.30 20.16
N ALA A 30 63.83 -42.22 19.81
CA ALA A 30 63.83 -43.59 20.30
C ALA A 30 65.01 -44.42 19.77
N GLY A 31 65.37 -44.25 18.49
CA GLY A 31 66.53 -44.93 17.90
C GLY A 31 67.87 -44.51 18.50
N ALA A 32 67.96 -43.29 19.04
CA ALA A 32 69.18 -42.80 19.68
C ALA A 32 69.45 -43.47 21.04
N TRP A 33 68.43 -44.05 21.67
CA TRP A 33 68.55 -44.78 22.94
C TRP A 33 68.96 -46.25 22.77
N THR A 34 68.79 -46.83 21.58
CA THR A 34 69.00 -48.27 21.36
C THR A 34 70.33 -48.61 20.68
N VAL A 35 71.07 -47.61 20.17
CA VAL A 35 72.32 -47.80 19.41
C VAL A 35 73.51 -47.17 20.15
N GLY A 36 74.58 -47.94 20.38
CA GLY A 36 75.79 -47.48 21.08
C GLY A 36 76.85 -46.82 20.20
N GLU A 37 76.67 -46.84 18.87
CA GLU A 37 77.61 -46.29 17.89
C GLU A 37 77.49 -44.75 17.79
N THR A 38 78.56 -44.01 18.10
CA THR A 38 78.52 -42.54 18.20
C THR A 38 78.15 -41.83 16.90
N VAL A 39 78.51 -42.39 15.74
CA VAL A 39 78.17 -41.84 14.42
C VAL A 39 76.66 -41.93 14.16
N VAL A 40 76.01 -43.02 14.59
CA VAL A 40 74.56 -43.23 14.41
C VAL A 40 73.77 -42.28 15.31
N ILE A 41 74.20 -42.09 16.56
CA ILE A 41 73.58 -41.14 17.50
C ILE A 41 73.61 -39.71 16.93
N ARG A 42 74.75 -39.29 16.35
CA ARG A 42 74.88 -37.95 15.72
C ARG A 42 73.96 -37.79 14.50
N GLY A 43 73.81 -38.82 13.68
CA GLY A 43 72.90 -38.82 12.54
C GLY A 43 71.44 -38.67 12.96
N LEU A 44 71.01 -39.41 13.99
CA LEU A 44 69.64 -39.33 14.53
C LEU A 44 69.35 -37.98 15.19
N ALA A 45 70.31 -37.42 15.92
CA ALA A 45 70.19 -36.08 16.50
C ALA A 45 70.06 -35.00 15.41
N ALA A 46 70.84 -35.09 14.33
CA ALA A 46 70.71 -34.18 13.18
C ALA A 46 69.34 -34.32 12.51
N GLY A 47 68.83 -35.54 12.33
CA GLY A 47 67.49 -35.79 11.80
C GLY A 47 66.38 -35.18 12.66
N ALA A 48 66.47 -35.32 13.99
CA ALA A 48 65.53 -34.71 14.93
C ALA A 48 65.56 -33.17 14.87
N ALA A 49 66.75 -32.56 14.74
CA ALA A 49 66.89 -31.11 14.59
C ALA A 49 66.24 -30.60 13.30
N VAL A 50 66.43 -31.30 12.17
CA VAL A 50 65.77 -30.97 10.89
C VAL A 50 64.25 -31.11 11.02
N ALA A 51 63.74 -32.18 11.65
CA ALA A 51 62.32 -32.37 11.89
C ALA A 51 61.71 -31.24 12.74
N ALA A 52 62.43 -30.78 13.77
CA ALA A 52 62.01 -29.65 14.60
C ALA A 52 61.94 -28.34 13.81
N VAL A 53 62.93 -28.06 12.96
CA VAL A 53 62.92 -26.87 12.08
C VAL A 53 61.75 -26.95 11.10
N VAL A 54 61.54 -28.09 10.44
CA VAL A 54 60.41 -28.28 9.50
C VAL A 54 59.07 -28.14 10.21
N GLY A 55 58.91 -28.73 11.39
CA GLY A 55 57.71 -28.58 12.22
C GLY A 55 57.44 -27.12 12.60
N SER A 56 58.47 -26.37 12.97
CA SER A 56 58.35 -24.95 13.32
C SER A 56 57.90 -24.08 12.13
N VAL A 57 58.43 -24.33 10.94
CA VAL A 57 58.06 -23.59 9.71
C VAL A 57 56.62 -23.92 9.31
N LEU A 58 56.22 -25.19 9.43
CA LEU A 58 54.85 -25.61 9.12
C LEU A 58 53.84 -24.94 10.06
N MET A 59 54.12 -24.92 11.38
CA MET A 59 53.30 -24.20 12.36
C MET A 59 53.19 -22.71 12.03
N ARG A 60 54.32 -22.05 11.75
CA ARG A 60 54.34 -20.62 11.36
C ARG A 60 53.49 -20.35 10.11
N ARG A 61 53.54 -21.25 9.12
CA ARG A 61 52.75 -21.15 7.88
C ARG A 61 51.26 -21.41 8.15
N TRP A 62 50.95 -22.38 9.01
CA TRP A 62 49.58 -22.68 9.42
C TRP A 62 48.95 -21.50 10.16
N ASP A 63 49.63 -20.91 11.14
CA ASP A 63 49.18 -19.73 11.87
C ASP A 63 48.88 -18.56 10.94
N ARG A 64 49.80 -18.25 10.00
CA ARG A 64 49.59 -17.20 9.00
C ARG A 64 48.39 -17.50 8.10
N SER A 65 48.21 -18.75 7.68
CA SER A 65 47.08 -19.14 6.82
C SER A 65 45.74 -19.16 7.56
N ALA A 66 45.76 -19.49 8.85
CA ALA A 66 44.58 -19.46 9.71
C ALA A 66 44.18 -18.00 9.98
N GLY A 67 45.14 -17.14 10.34
CA GLY A 67 44.90 -15.71 10.54
C GLY A 67 44.33 -15.03 9.29
N LYS A 68 44.89 -15.30 8.10
CA LYS A 68 44.34 -14.79 6.83
C LYS A 68 42.91 -15.25 6.58
N ARG A 69 42.60 -16.53 6.83
CA ARG A 69 41.24 -17.06 6.65
C ARG A 69 40.25 -16.47 7.64
N VAL A 70 40.64 -16.31 8.91
CA VAL A 70 39.79 -15.65 9.92
C VAL A 70 39.55 -14.20 9.51
N ALA A 71 40.58 -13.46 9.13
CA ALA A 71 40.45 -12.08 8.66
C ALA A 71 39.54 -11.95 7.42
N GLN A 72 39.65 -12.89 6.47
CA GLN A 72 38.76 -12.93 5.30
C GLN A 72 37.31 -13.23 5.70
N LEU A 73 37.09 -14.18 6.63
CA LEU A 73 35.75 -14.51 7.09
C LEU A 73 35.13 -13.39 7.93
N THR A 74 35.90 -12.70 8.76
CA THR A 74 35.42 -11.53 9.51
C THR A 74 35.12 -10.37 8.58
N ALA A 75 35.98 -10.12 7.57
CA ALA A 75 35.72 -9.11 6.56
C ALA A 75 34.49 -9.45 5.70
N ALA A 76 34.29 -10.73 5.36
CA ALA A 76 33.10 -11.18 4.64
C ALA A 76 31.82 -10.99 5.49
N ARG A 77 31.85 -11.38 6.77
CA ARG A 77 30.73 -11.17 7.70
C ARG A 77 30.39 -9.70 7.86
N ALA A 78 31.39 -8.84 8.07
CA ALA A 78 31.16 -7.40 8.20
C ALA A 78 30.55 -6.79 6.92
N ARG A 79 30.96 -7.26 5.74
CA ARG A 79 30.36 -6.85 4.46
C ARG A 79 28.91 -7.32 4.32
N ASP A 80 28.61 -8.53 4.79
CA ASP A 80 27.27 -9.07 4.73
C ASP A 80 26.34 -8.36 5.73
N GLU A 81 26.83 -8.09 6.94
CA GLU A 81 26.14 -7.26 7.95
C GLU A 81 25.82 -5.87 7.39
N TRP A 82 26.80 -5.21 6.77
CA TRP A 82 26.57 -3.91 6.14
C TRP A 82 25.52 -3.95 5.03
N LYS A 83 25.54 -4.98 4.17
CA LYS A 83 24.50 -5.17 3.14
C LYS A 83 23.13 -5.44 3.73
N THR A 84 23.04 -6.13 4.86
CA THR A 84 21.76 -6.36 5.53
C THR A 84 21.24 -5.10 6.19
N ASP A 85 22.13 -4.29 6.77
CA ASP A 85 21.78 -3.01 7.37
C ASP A 85 21.31 -2.02 6.29
N GLU A 86 21.95 -2.01 5.13
CA GLU A 86 21.50 -1.20 3.98
C GLU A 86 20.10 -1.61 3.52
N ARG A 87 19.86 -2.92 3.35
CA ARG A 87 18.53 -3.43 3.00
C ARG A 87 17.50 -3.16 4.08
N LEU A 88 17.90 -3.13 5.35
CA LEU A 88 17.01 -2.76 6.45
C LEU A 88 16.63 -1.29 6.35
N ALA A 89 17.60 -0.40 6.07
CA ALA A 89 17.34 1.01 5.87
C ALA A 89 16.41 1.26 4.67
N GLU A 90 16.63 0.58 3.53
CA GLU A 90 15.73 0.63 2.36
C GLU A 90 14.29 0.21 2.74
N LEU A 91 14.14 -0.91 3.45
CA LEU A 91 12.82 -1.38 3.89
C LEU A 91 12.15 -0.44 4.91
N GLU A 92 12.93 0.17 5.80
CA GLU A 92 12.43 1.17 6.74
C GLU A 92 11.91 2.41 5.98
N THR A 93 12.64 2.86 4.95
CA THR A 93 12.19 3.97 4.09
C THR A 93 10.92 3.61 3.33
N ASP A 94 10.83 2.42 2.72
CA ASP A 94 9.63 1.97 2.02
C ASP A 94 8.41 1.88 2.97
N LEU A 95 8.62 1.43 4.21
CA LEU A 95 7.58 1.41 5.23
C LEU A 95 7.11 2.82 5.61
N GLU A 96 8.01 3.79 5.68
CA GLU A 96 7.64 5.19 5.89
C GLU A 96 6.87 5.77 4.71
N GLU A 97 7.29 5.50 3.48
CA GLU A 97 6.59 5.94 2.27
C GLU A 97 5.17 5.37 2.18
N THR A 98 5.00 4.08 2.46
CA THR A 98 3.67 3.44 2.46
C THR A 98 2.76 3.98 3.58
N ARG A 99 3.32 4.29 4.76
CA ARG A 99 2.58 4.96 5.85
C ARG A 99 2.17 6.37 5.45
N GLN A 100 3.05 7.13 4.80
CA GLN A 100 2.73 8.47 4.30
C GLN A 100 1.66 8.42 3.22
N ALA A 101 1.74 7.48 2.27
CA ALA A 101 0.72 7.27 1.24
C ALA A 101 -0.64 6.94 1.86
N SER A 102 -0.66 6.05 2.86
CA SER A 102 -1.86 5.69 3.61
C SER A 102 -2.46 6.91 4.32
N ALA A 103 -1.66 7.71 5.02
CA ALA A 103 -2.12 8.92 5.69
C ALA A 103 -2.72 9.94 4.70
N ARG A 104 -2.09 10.12 3.53
CA ARG A 104 -2.61 11.00 2.46
C ARG A 104 -3.97 10.52 1.94
N LEU A 105 -4.13 9.21 1.72
CA LEU A 105 -5.40 8.64 1.26
C LEU A 105 -6.49 8.75 2.34
N GLU A 106 -6.17 8.49 3.60
CA GLU A 106 -7.13 8.67 4.67
C GLU A 106 -7.57 10.13 4.83
N ALA A 107 -6.65 11.10 4.70
CA ALA A 107 -6.97 12.52 4.72
C ALA A 107 -7.94 12.88 3.59
N LYS A 108 -7.70 12.38 2.37
CA LYS A 108 -8.63 12.56 1.23
C LYS A 108 -10.00 11.93 1.52
N LEU A 109 -10.06 10.72 2.06
CA LEU A 109 -11.32 10.06 2.43
C LEU A 109 -12.07 10.83 3.52
N ARG A 110 -11.38 11.34 4.54
CA ARG A 110 -11.98 12.19 5.57
C ARG A 110 -12.52 13.48 4.96
N GLY A 111 -11.77 14.12 4.06
CA GLY A 111 -12.21 15.28 3.30
C GLY A 111 -13.49 14.99 2.50
N LYS A 112 -13.52 13.91 1.71
CA LYS A 112 -14.70 13.51 0.92
C LYS A 112 -15.91 13.15 1.78
N ARG A 113 -15.71 12.52 2.93
CA ARG A 113 -16.80 12.26 3.89
C ARG A 113 -17.37 13.56 4.46
N ALA A 114 -16.53 14.55 4.75
CA ALA A 114 -16.97 15.86 5.20
C ALA A 114 -17.72 16.62 4.10
N GLU A 115 -17.24 16.60 2.86
CA GLU A 115 -17.93 17.17 1.69
C GLU A 115 -19.32 16.54 1.50
N LEU A 116 -19.44 15.21 1.59
CA LEU A 116 -20.72 14.52 1.49
C LEU A 116 -21.67 14.86 2.64
N ALA A 117 -21.15 15.01 3.86
CA ALA A 117 -21.97 15.46 4.99
C ALA A 117 -22.49 16.88 4.75
N ARG A 118 -21.63 17.79 4.27
CA ARG A 118 -21.98 19.16 3.92
C ARG A 118 -23.05 19.21 2.81
N LEU A 119 -22.89 18.44 1.74
CA LEU A 119 -23.88 18.39 0.65
C LEU A 119 -25.24 17.85 1.12
N ARG A 120 -25.25 16.87 2.02
CA ARG A 120 -26.49 16.36 2.62
C ARG A 120 -27.19 17.42 3.46
N THR A 121 -26.44 18.23 4.22
CA THR A 121 -27.02 19.34 4.98
C THR A 121 -27.54 20.45 4.06
N GLU A 122 -26.79 20.82 3.02
CA GLU A 122 -27.22 21.81 2.02
C GLU A 122 -28.49 21.36 1.29
N HIS A 123 -28.58 20.07 0.94
CA HIS A 123 -29.77 19.49 0.32
C HIS A 123 -30.99 19.53 1.26
N ALA A 124 -30.81 19.20 2.54
CA ALA A 124 -31.89 19.28 3.53
C ALA A 124 -32.39 20.73 3.69
N ASP A 125 -31.48 21.71 3.69
CA ASP A 125 -31.83 23.12 3.77
C ASP A 125 -32.56 23.60 2.51
N LEU A 126 -32.14 23.16 1.32
CA LEU A 126 -32.85 23.43 0.07
C LEU A 126 -34.28 22.87 0.07
N LEU A 127 -34.47 21.65 0.56
CA LEU A 127 -35.80 21.05 0.69
C LEU A 127 -36.69 21.83 1.67
N ARG A 128 -36.14 22.29 2.80
CA ARG A 128 -36.89 23.15 3.74
C ARG A 128 -37.31 24.46 3.08
N ARG A 129 -36.40 25.14 2.37
CA ARG A 129 -36.70 26.39 1.64
C ARG A 129 -37.72 26.20 0.52
N TYR A 130 -37.66 25.08 -0.19
CA TYR A 130 -38.63 24.75 -1.22
C TYR A 130 -40.01 24.47 -0.60
N ALA A 131 -40.06 23.71 0.49
CA ALA A 131 -41.30 23.43 1.20
C ALA A 131 -41.95 24.71 1.74
N THR A 132 -41.17 25.62 2.34
CA THR A 132 -41.70 26.92 2.80
C THR A 132 -42.22 27.75 1.63
N ALA A 133 -41.46 27.84 0.53
CA ALA A 133 -41.90 28.56 -0.66
C ALA A 133 -43.20 27.98 -1.25
N GLU A 134 -43.37 26.66 -1.23
CA GLU A 134 -44.59 26.02 -1.71
C GLU A 134 -45.78 26.23 -0.77
N THR A 135 -45.56 26.22 0.56
CA THR A 135 -46.61 26.57 1.53
C THR A 135 -47.02 28.04 1.44
N GLU A 136 -46.08 28.94 1.17
CA GLU A 136 -46.36 30.37 0.94
C GLU A 136 -47.16 30.59 -0.35
N ARG A 137 -46.85 29.84 -1.42
CA ARG A 137 -47.65 29.86 -2.65
C ARG A 137 -49.06 29.34 -2.41
N ALA A 138 -49.22 28.23 -1.69
CA ALA A 138 -50.52 27.66 -1.36
C ALA A 138 -51.37 28.62 -0.50
N SER A 139 -50.78 29.22 0.53
CA SER A 139 -51.47 30.19 1.39
C SER A 139 -51.85 31.47 0.64
N ALA A 140 -51.03 31.93 -0.31
CA ALA A 140 -51.38 33.04 -1.19
C ALA A 140 -52.59 32.71 -2.09
N LEU A 141 -52.68 31.49 -2.60
CA LEU A 141 -53.84 31.04 -3.39
C LEU A 141 -55.10 30.89 -2.53
N GLU A 142 -54.99 30.37 -1.31
CA GLU A 142 -56.10 30.30 -0.35
C GLU A 142 -56.57 31.69 0.07
N GLY A 143 -55.65 32.62 0.33
CA GLY A 143 -55.97 34.02 0.61
C GLY A 143 -56.77 34.66 -0.53
N ARG A 144 -56.41 34.41 -1.79
CA ARG A 144 -57.19 34.87 -2.95
C ARG A 144 -58.59 34.24 -3.00
N ARG A 145 -58.72 32.92 -2.77
CA ARG A 145 -60.02 32.23 -2.73
C ARG A 145 -60.93 32.79 -1.63
N LEU A 146 -60.39 33.07 -0.44
CA LEU A 146 -61.15 33.65 0.66
C LEU A 146 -61.69 35.03 0.29
N LEU A 147 -60.87 35.90 -0.29
CA LEU A 147 -61.30 37.22 -0.78
C LEU A 147 -62.37 37.12 -1.87
N GLU A 148 -62.28 36.14 -2.78
CA GLU A 148 -63.33 35.89 -3.80
C GLU A 148 -64.64 35.39 -3.17
N THR A 149 -64.57 34.52 -2.15
CA THR A 149 -65.76 34.06 -1.42
C THR A 149 -66.39 35.17 -0.60
N GLU A 150 -65.60 36.04 0.05
CA GLU A 150 -66.09 37.21 0.77
C GLU A 150 -66.76 38.18 -0.19
N ARG A 151 -66.13 38.49 -1.33
CA ARG A 151 -66.75 39.31 -2.39
C ARG A 151 -68.07 38.71 -2.90
N SER A 152 -68.13 37.40 -3.08
CA SER A 152 -69.34 36.69 -3.52
C SER A 152 -70.43 36.64 -2.44
N ALA A 153 -70.05 36.51 -1.16
CA ALA A 153 -70.95 36.51 -0.01
C ALA A 153 -71.54 37.91 0.26
N THR A 154 -70.73 38.97 0.17
CA THR A 154 -71.22 40.35 0.26
C THR A 154 -72.09 40.71 -0.95
N GLY A 155 -71.80 40.16 -2.13
CA GLY A 155 -72.63 40.29 -3.32
C GLY A 155 -73.98 39.54 -3.26
N THR A 156 -74.17 38.62 -2.31
CA THR A 156 -75.42 37.88 -2.09
C THR A 156 -76.23 38.39 -0.90
N ALA A 157 -75.75 39.38 -0.15
CA ALA A 157 -76.51 40.06 0.91
C ALA A 157 -77.48 41.14 0.39
N GLY A 158 -77.62 41.28 -0.93
CA GLY A 158 -78.54 42.21 -1.60
C GLY A 158 -79.66 41.52 -2.39
N GLY A 159 -80.03 40.30 -2.04
CA GLY A 159 -81.12 39.56 -2.69
C GLY A 159 -81.85 38.68 -1.71
N ASP A 160 -83.06 39.11 -1.35
CA ASP A 160 -84.09 38.29 -0.73
C ASP A 160 -84.34 37.03 -1.58
N ASP A 161 -84.23 35.83 -1.01
CA ASP A 161 -85.35 34.89 -1.03
C ASP A 161 -85.05 33.59 -0.27
N GLU A 162 -86.04 33.26 0.54
CA GLU A 162 -86.28 32.05 1.29
C GLU A 162 -86.56 30.86 0.34
N LYS A 163 -85.81 29.75 0.47
CA LYS A 163 -86.35 28.41 0.12
C LYS A 163 -85.57 27.26 0.73
N ALA A 164 -86.35 26.37 1.35
CA ALA A 164 -85.96 25.19 2.09
C ALA A 164 -85.02 24.25 1.31
N GLY A 165 -83.78 24.16 1.76
CA GLY A 165 -82.88 23.05 1.53
C GLY A 165 -82.32 22.61 2.88
N VAL A 166 -82.26 21.30 3.11
CA VAL A 166 -81.69 20.64 4.31
C VAL A 166 -80.54 21.48 4.88
N PRO A 167 -80.57 21.88 6.16
CA PRO A 167 -79.66 22.90 6.66
C PRO A 167 -78.23 22.48 6.35
N LYS A 168 -77.45 23.38 5.74
CA LYS A 168 -76.02 23.19 5.46
C LYS A 168 -75.25 22.70 6.70
N ALA A 169 -75.74 23.07 7.88
CA ALA A 169 -75.29 22.58 9.18
C ALA A 169 -75.46 21.06 9.38
N ALA A 170 -76.56 20.45 8.90
CA ALA A 170 -76.76 19.00 9.01
C ALA A 170 -75.82 18.22 8.09
N ARG A 171 -75.58 18.68 6.86
CA ARG A 171 -74.57 18.07 5.96
C ARG A 171 -73.15 18.26 6.49
N ALA A 172 -72.84 19.43 7.06
CA ALA A 172 -71.55 19.67 7.70
C ALA A 172 -71.33 18.74 8.91
N LEU A 173 -72.37 18.51 9.72
CA LEU A 173 -72.33 17.59 10.86
C LEU A 173 -72.10 16.14 10.41
N GLU A 174 -72.76 15.70 9.35
CA GLU A 174 -72.60 14.36 8.78
C GLU A 174 -71.17 14.15 8.24
N THR A 175 -70.62 15.14 7.52
CA THR A 175 -69.22 15.10 7.06
C THR A 175 -68.22 15.13 8.22
N ALA A 176 -68.52 15.86 9.30
CA ALA A 176 -67.67 15.90 10.49
C ALA A 176 -67.70 14.56 11.25
N MET A 177 -68.86 13.90 11.32
CA MET A 177 -68.98 12.55 11.89
C MET A 177 -68.22 11.51 11.06
N GLN A 178 -68.26 11.59 9.72
CA GLN A 178 -67.48 10.72 8.83
C GLN A 178 -65.97 10.97 8.93
N ALA A 179 -65.54 12.23 9.05
CA ALA A 179 -64.13 12.54 9.29
C ALA A 179 -63.65 12.00 10.64
N ARG A 180 -64.49 12.13 11.68
CA ARG A 180 -64.18 11.63 13.02
C ARG A 180 -64.12 10.10 13.07
N SER A 181 -65.00 9.39 12.35
CA SER A 181 -64.96 7.92 12.27
C SER A 181 -63.72 7.41 11.53
N LEU A 182 -63.25 8.11 10.50
CA LEU A 182 -62.00 7.79 9.81
C LEU A 182 -60.75 8.02 10.69
N VAL A 183 -60.77 9.08 11.50
CA VAL A 183 -59.71 9.34 12.49
C VAL A 183 -59.71 8.29 13.60
N GLN A 184 -60.89 7.88 14.08
CA GLN A 184 -61.05 6.82 15.07
C GLN A 184 -60.62 5.45 14.54
N ALA A 185 -60.93 5.12 13.28
CA ALA A 185 -60.49 3.88 12.64
C ALA A 185 -58.95 3.82 12.48
N ARG A 186 -58.32 4.98 12.27
CA ARG A 186 -56.86 5.13 12.21
C ARG A 186 -56.20 5.04 13.59
N SER A 187 -56.88 5.46 14.67
CA SER A 187 -56.37 5.32 16.05
C SER A 187 -56.49 3.91 16.61
N ASP A 188 -57.53 3.16 16.21
CA ASP A 188 -57.80 1.81 16.71
C ASP A 188 -57.02 0.71 15.96
N GLY A 189 -56.16 1.08 15.00
CA GLY A 189 -55.31 0.16 14.23
C GLY A 189 -56.07 -0.79 13.30
N ARG A 190 -57.40 -0.66 13.19
CA ARG A 190 -58.26 -1.47 12.32
C ARG A 190 -58.44 -0.76 10.99
N VAL A 191 -57.37 -0.70 10.21
CA VAL A 191 -57.46 -0.38 8.78
C VAL A 191 -58.21 -1.55 8.12
N GLY A 192 -59.38 -1.26 7.55
CA GLY A 192 -60.23 -2.22 6.88
C GLY A 192 -59.59 -2.72 5.58
N GLU A 193 -59.95 -3.94 5.18
CA GLU A 193 -59.41 -4.60 3.98
C GLU A 193 -59.56 -3.75 2.69
N ARG A 194 -60.62 -2.94 2.61
CA ARG A 194 -60.85 -2.02 1.48
C ARG A 194 -59.83 -0.89 1.41
N GLU A 195 -59.36 -0.37 2.55
CA GLU A 195 -58.32 0.65 2.58
C GLU A 195 -56.96 0.08 2.19
N TYR A 196 -56.66 -1.16 2.61
CA TYR A 196 -55.45 -1.85 2.16
C TYR A 196 -55.45 -2.10 0.65
N ARG A 197 -56.58 -2.52 0.08
CA ARG A 197 -56.70 -2.66 -1.38
C ARG A 197 -56.52 -1.32 -2.10
N ARG A 198 -57.16 -0.25 -1.61
CA ARG A 198 -57.00 1.10 -2.18
C ARG A 198 -55.56 1.59 -2.09
N ALA A 199 -54.85 1.32 -0.99
CA ALA A 199 -53.44 1.65 -0.85
C ALA A 199 -52.57 0.84 -1.82
N ALA A 200 -52.86 -0.46 -2.00
CA ALA A 200 -52.15 -1.31 -2.95
C ALA A 200 -52.39 -0.91 -4.41
N ASP A 201 -53.58 -0.43 -4.75
CA ASP A 201 -53.89 0.13 -6.08
C ASP A 201 -53.12 1.44 -6.30
N ALA A 202 -53.13 2.34 -5.32
CA ALA A 202 -52.37 3.59 -5.39
C ALA A 202 -50.85 3.37 -5.56
N LEU A 203 -50.27 2.35 -4.89
CA LEU A 203 -48.86 1.99 -5.06
C LEU A 203 -48.57 1.43 -6.46
N ARG A 204 -49.48 0.64 -7.03
CA ARG A 204 -49.34 0.13 -8.40
C ARG A 204 -49.45 1.23 -9.44
N ASP A 205 -50.33 2.20 -9.24
CA ASP A 205 -50.47 3.34 -10.12
C ASP A 205 -49.24 4.28 -10.03
N LEU A 206 -48.69 4.48 -8.82
CA LEU A 206 -47.44 5.21 -8.63
C LEU A 206 -46.26 4.54 -9.36
N ALA A 207 -46.15 3.21 -9.26
CA ALA A 207 -45.11 2.46 -9.96
C ALA A 207 -45.23 2.57 -11.48
N ARG A 208 -46.46 2.51 -12.03
CA ARG A 208 -46.72 2.72 -13.46
C ARG A 208 -46.36 4.15 -13.89
N ASN A 209 -46.74 5.15 -13.12
CA ASN A 209 -46.40 6.55 -13.41
C ASN A 209 -44.88 6.79 -13.38
N GLY A 210 -44.17 6.18 -12.41
CA GLY A 210 -42.71 6.26 -12.35
C GLY A 210 -41.99 5.53 -13.49
N ALA A 211 -42.63 4.55 -14.15
CA ALA A 211 -42.10 3.94 -15.36
C ALA A 211 -42.32 4.86 -16.58
N VAL A 212 -43.50 5.47 -16.70
CA VAL A 212 -43.81 6.43 -17.77
C VAL A 212 -42.89 7.66 -17.70
N GLN A 213 -42.58 8.15 -16.50
CA GLN A 213 -41.64 9.26 -16.31
C GLN A 213 -40.21 8.88 -16.73
N ARG A 214 -39.74 7.69 -16.37
CA ARG A 214 -38.42 7.20 -16.80
C ARG A 214 -38.32 7.06 -18.31
N GLU A 215 -39.33 6.51 -18.96
CA GLU A 215 -39.36 6.45 -20.42
C GLU A 215 -39.40 7.84 -21.07
N ALA A 216 -40.07 8.82 -20.45
CA ALA A 216 -40.08 10.20 -20.93
C ALA A 216 -38.71 10.87 -20.77
N GLU A 217 -38.02 10.64 -19.65
CA GLU A 217 -36.65 11.12 -19.40
C GLU A 217 -35.63 10.45 -20.34
N GLU A 218 -35.77 9.16 -20.62
CA GLU A 218 -34.95 8.42 -21.59
C GLU A 218 -35.18 8.94 -23.01
N ARG A 219 -36.43 9.21 -23.41
CA ARG A 219 -36.73 9.84 -24.71
C ARG A 219 -36.21 11.28 -24.80
N ALA A 220 -36.29 12.05 -23.72
CA ALA A 220 -35.78 13.42 -23.68
C ALA A 220 -34.24 13.48 -23.71
N SER A 221 -33.57 12.55 -23.01
CA SER A 221 -32.11 12.43 -23.04
C SER A 221 -31.61 11.90 -24.38
N ALA A 222 -32.32 10.94 -25.00
CA ALA A 222 -32.02 10.49 -26.36
C ALA A 222 -32.21 11.61 -27.40
N ALA A 223 -33.25 12.45 -27.26
CA ALA A 223 -33.47 13.61 -28.11
C ALA A 223 -32.37 14.68 -27.93
N SER A 224 -31.95 14.95 -26.68
CA SER A 224 -30.85 15.87 -26.37
C SER A 224 -29.50 15.36 -26.90
N ALA A 225 -29.24 14.05 -26.79
CA ALA A 225 -28.05 13.41 -27.35
C ALA A 225 -28.04 13.46 -28.89
N ALA A 226 -29.20 13.27 -29.54
CA ALA A 226 -29.33 13.43 -30.99
C ALA A 226 -29.06 14.87 -31.44
N VAL A 227 -29.59 15.87 -30.72
CA VAL A 227 -29.32 17.30 -30.99
C VAL A 227 -27.83 17.64 -30.78
N SER A 228 -27.20 17.07 -29.76
CA SER A 228 -25.76 17.26 -29.50
C SER A 228 -24.87 16.57 -30.54
N ALA A 229 -25.31 15.44 -31.10
CA ALA A 229 -24.60 14.73 -32.17
C ALA A 229 -24.63 15.45 -33.53
N LEU A 230 -25.63 16.33 -33.75
CA LEU A 230 -25.74 17.18 -34.94
C LEU A 230 -24.96 18.51 -34.81
N ALA A 231 -24.35 18.80 -33.66
CA ALA A 231 -23.51 19.98 -33.46
C ALA A 231 -22.06 19.68 -33.89
N LEU A 232 -21.63 20.23 -35.03
CA LEU A 232 -20.25 20.18 -35.51
C LEU A 232 -19.28 20.83 -34.50
N PRO A 233 -18.07 20.26 -34.27
CA PRO A 233 -17.08 20.87 -33.38
C PRO A 233 -16.48 22.14 -34.01
N ALA A 234 -16.54 23.25 -33.28
CA ALA A 234 -15.87 24.51 -33.65
C ALA A 234 -14.32 24.37 -33.50
N PRO A 235 -13.52 24.98 -34.39
CA PRO A 235 -12.07 24.83 -34.38
C PRO A 235 -11.41 25.55 -33.20
N ALA A 236 -10.43 24.87 -32.58
CA ALA A 236 -9.62 25.36 -31.48
C ALA A 236 -8.65 26.48 -31.92
N ALA A 237 -8.56 27.55 -31.14
CA ALA A 237 -7.58 28.61 -31.29
C ALA A 237 -6.21 28.22 -30.70
N PRO A 238 -5.08 28.68 -31.29
CA PRO A 238 -3.73 28.27 -30.88
C PRO A 238 -3.22 28.99 -29.62
N ALA A 239 -2.36 28.28 -28.88
CA ALA A 239 -1.71 28.73 -27.66
C ALA A 239 -0.36 29.43 -27.94
N ASP A 240 -0.08 30.51 -27.19
CA ASP A 240 1.19 31.26 -27.24
C ASP A 240 2.31 30.62 -26.39
N PRO A 241 3.60 30.85 -26.73
CA PRO A 241 4.73 30.10 -26.18
C PRO A 241 5.30 30.69 -24.87
N VAL A 242 5.75 29.78 -24.00
CA VAL A 242 6.46 30.04 -22.73
C VAL A 242 7.93 30.42 -23.00
N VAL A 243 8.36 31.58 -22.50
CA VAL A 243 9.77 32.02 -22.49
C VAL A 243 10.40 31.73 -21.12
N ARG A 244 11.54 31.03 -21.13
CA ARG A 244 12.46 30.79 -20.00
C ARG A 244 13.34 32.02 -19.75
N PRO A 245 13.68 32.40 -18.50
CA PRO A 245 14.79 33.31 -18.25
C PRO A 245 16.01 32.61 -17.63
N GLU A 246 17.19 32.91 -18.15
CA GLU A 246 18.49 32.78 -17.47
C GLU A 246 18.96 34.16 -16.95
N PRO A 247 19.90 34.22 -15.98
CA PRO A 247 20.14 35.39 -15.14
C PRO A 247 21.36 36.23 -15.56
N ALA A 248 21.30 37.55 -15.37
CA ALA A 248 22.49 38.43 -15.41
C ALA A 248 22.32 39.69 -14.53
N VAL A 249 23.15 39.73 -13.47
CA VAL A 249 23.93 40.81 -12.81
C VAL A 249 23.64 42.32 -12.98
N ALA A 250 23.91 43.00 -11.84
CA ALA A 250 24.40 44.38 -11.57
C ALA A 250 23.35 45.47 -11.22
N GLU A 251 23.27 45.86 -9.93
CA GLU A 251 23.83 47.09 -9.29
C GLU A 251 22.88 48.33 -9.45
N VAL A 252 22.46 49.08 -8.43
CA VAL A 252 23.22 50.04 -7.59
C VAL A 252 22.29 50.60 -6.46
N GLN A 253 22.81 50.59 -5.22
CA GLN A 253 22.81 51.57 -4.09
C GLN A 253 21.56 52.34 -3.60
N THR A 254 21.37 52.33 -2.26
CA THR A 254 21.48 53.45 -1.27
C THR A 254 21.40 52.85 0.15
N SER A 255 22.47 52.87 0.98
CA SER A 255 22.77 53.81 2.11
C SER A 255 21.65 53.91 3.16
N GLU A 256 21.76 53.77 4.48
CA GLU A 256 22.76 53.77 5.58
C GLU A 256 21.98 53.23 6.82
N GLY A 257 22.52 52.68 7.91
CA GLY A 257 23.89 52.48 8.36
C GLY A 257 23.94 51.79 9.74
N GLN A 258 25.18 51.43 10.10
CA GLN A 258 25.79 51.43 11.45
C GLN A 258 25.28 50.42 12.52
N ALA A 259 26.12 49.69 13.25
CA ALA A 259 27.59 49.63 13.33
C ALA A 259 28.06 48.37 14.11
N SER A 260 29.27 47.90 13.72
CA SER A 260 30.41 47.37 14.49
C SER A 260 30.25 46.09 15.36
N GLU A 261 31.23 45.18 15.51
CA GLU A 261 32.66 45.22 15.22
C GLU A 261 33.25 43.79 15.07
N VAL A 262 34.33 43.71 14.32
CA VAL A 262 35.11 42.52 13.92
C VAL A 262 36.32 42.36 14.85
N GLN A 263 36.80 41.12 15.08
CA GLN A 263 38.22 40.76 14.97
C GLN A 263 38.48 39.27 15.25
N THR A 264 38.99 38.57 14.22
CA THR A 264 40.01 37.52 14.34
C THR A 264 41.35 38.15 13.94
N PRO A 265 42.49 37.63 14.41
CA PRO A 265 43.24 36.69 13.55
C PRO A 265 44.03 35.57 14.29
N GLU A 266 44.39 34.54 13.51
CA GLU A 266 45.67 33.79 13.39
C GLU A 266 46.78 33.98 14.46
N SER A 267 47.78 33.13 14.71
CA SER A 267 48.18 31.71 14.50
C SER A 267 49.57 31.56 15.21
N HIS A 268 50.17 30.36 15.21
CA HIS A 268 51.51 29.96 15.73
C HIS A 268 51.61 29.67 17.25
N ALA A 269 52.45 28.78 17.78
CA ALA A 269 53.18 27.55 17.39
C ALA A 269 53.99 27.12 18.65
N ALA A 270 54.56 25.90 18.65
CA ALA A 270 55.51 25.30 19.61
C ALA A 270 54.90 24.74 20.93
N GLU A 271 54.85 23.42 21.15
CA GLU A 271 55.91 22.42 21.44
C GLU A 271 56.37 22.38 22.92
N ASP A 272 56.45 21.13 23.41
CA ASP A 272 57.20 20.59 24.56
C ASP A 272 56.84 20.96 26.02
N HIS A 273 56.24 20.00 26.74
CA HIS A 273 56.97 19.09 27.66
C HIS A 273 56.04 18.23 28.53
N ALA A 274 56.37 16.94 28.65
CA ALA A 274 55.87 16.01 29.68
C ALA A 274 56.50 16.31 31.06
N PRO A 275 55.93 15.74 32.15
CA PRO A 275 56.67 14.63 32.75
C PRO A 275 55.80 13.45 33.23
N GLU A 276 56.48 12.31 33.29
CA GLU A 276 56.05 10.99 33.73
C GLU A 276 56.32 10.78 35.24
N VAL A 277 55.71 9.70 35.77
CA VAL A 277 56.09 8.85 36.93
C VAL A 277 55.23 9.03 38.20
N ARG A 278 54.39 8.04 38.54
CA ARG A 278 54.71 6.97 39.52
C ARG A 278 53.52 6.00 39.78
N ALA A 279 53.82 4.69 39.76
CA ALA A 279 52.94 3.59 40.19
C ALA A 279 52.77 3.53 41.73
N PRO A 280 51.85 2.68 42.24
CA PRO A 280 52.37 1.47 42.88
C PRO A 280 51.57 0.18 42.61
N GLU A 281 52.30 -0.92 42.70
CA GLU A 281 51.90 -2.32 42.63
C GLU A 281 51.92 -2.89 44.05
N VAL A 282 50.85 -3.56 44.53
CA VAL A 282 50.93 -4.52 45.66
C VAL A 282 49.92 -5.67 45.48
N ARG A 283 50.50 -6.85 45.19
CA ARG A 283 50.23 -8.22 45.69
C ARG A 283 48.80 -8.79 45.75
N ALA A 284 48.66 -9.93 45.08
CA ALA A 284 47.57 -10.89 45.16
C ALA A 284 47.49 -11.65 46.49
N GLU A 285 46.27 -11.94 46.93
CA GLU A 285 45.93 -13.13 47.75
C GLU A 285 44.61 -13.75 47.26
N ALA A 286 44.58 -15.07 47.27
CA ALA A 286 43.51 -15.91 46.79
C ALA A 286 42.38 -16.07 47.83
N ALA A 287 41.12 -16.02 47.41
CA ALA A 287 40.03 -16.70 48.11
C ALA A 287 38.74 -16.79 47.26
N VAL A 288 38.34 -18.03 47.02
CA VAL A 288 36.97 -18.57 47.12
C VAL A 288 35.91 -18.11 46.10
N ALA A 289 35.46 -19.11 45.34
CA ALA A 289 34.31 -19.09 44.46
C ALA A 289 32.99 -18.75 45.17
N VAL A 290 32.22 -17.83 44.58
CA VAL A 290 30.76 -17.79 44.77
C VAL A 290 30.12 -17.83 43.38
N ARG A 291 29.52 -18.98 43.07
CA ARG A 291 28.63 -19.17 41.92
C ARG A 291 27.33 -18.46 42.24
N ASP A 292 27.07 -17.34 41.59
CA ASP A 292 25.76 -16.68 41.64
C ASP A 292 24.79 -17.45 40.71
N SER A 293 24.15 -18.49 41.26
CA SER A 293 23.11 -19.25 40.57
C SER A 293 21.80 -18.47 40.59
N ARG A 294 21.56 -17.65 39.57
CA ARG A 294 20.21 -17.12 39.32
C ARG A 294 19.37 -18.19 38.62
N PRO A 295 18.22 -18.61 39.16
CA PRO A 295 17.32 -19.49 38.44
C PRO A 295 16.71 -18.72 37.25
N ALA A 296 16.94 -19.24 36.05
CA ALA A 296 16.28 -18.78 34.83
C ALA A 296 14.78 -19.08 34.93
N MET A 297 13.96 -18.03 35.09
CA MET A 297 12.52 -18.13 34.95
C MET A 297 12.15 -18.47 33.50
N PRO A 298 11.30 -19.48 33.23
CA PRO A 298 10.87 -19.77 31.88
C PRO A 298 9.91 -18.68 31.38
N VAL A 299 10.35 -17.89 30.41
CA VAL A 299 9.47 -16.98 29.64
C VAL A 299 8.51 -17.86 28.84
N ARG A 300 7.27 -17.96 29.32
CA ARG A 300 6.18 -18.65 28.65
C ARG A 300 5.79 -17.83 27.40
N ARG A 301 6.19 -18.29 26.21
CA ARG A 301 5.69 -17.73 24.94
C ARG A 301 4.16 -17.87 24.90
N PRO A 302 3.41 -16.84 24.48
CA PRO A 302 1.98 -17.00 24.26
C PRO A 302 1.76 -17.98 23.11
N ALA A 303 1.02 -19.06 23.37
CA ALA A 303 0.60 -20.00 22.34
C ALA A 303 -0.33 -19.29 21.33
N PRO A 304 -0.25 -19.61 20.04
CA PRO A 304 -1.21 -19.08 19.06
C PRO A 304 -2.63 -19.56 19.41
N PRO A 305 -3.67 -18.73 19.21
CA PRO A 305 -5.03 -19.11 19.56
C PRO A 305 -5.47 -20.32 18.73
N VAL A 306 -5.75 -21.43 19.39
CA VAL A 306 -6.40 -22.61 18.80
C VAL A 306 -7.80 -22.17 18.37
N ARG A 307 -8.02 -22.05 17.06
CA ARG A 307 -9.35 -21.78 16.50
C ARG A 307 -10.21 -23.02 16.73
N ARG A 308 -11.11 -22.96 17.71
CA ARG A 308 -12.19 -23.93 17.80
C ARG A 308 -13.04 -23.79 16.53
N ALA A 309 -13.19 -24.86 15.79
CA ALA A 309 -14.09 -24.90 14.64
C ALA A 309 -15.52 -24.87 15.16
N THR A 310 -16.06 -23.68 15.37
CA THR A 310 -17.48 -23.48 15.56
C THR A 310 -18.15 -23.95 14.27
N GLY A 311 -18.88 -25.06 14.33
CA GLY A 311 -19.68 -25.57 13.23
C GLY A 311 -20.76 -24.56 12.88
N GLY A 312 -20.45 -23.65 11.95
CA GLY A 312 -21.38 -22.69 11.41
C GLY A 312 -22.10 -23.30 10.22
N PHE A 313 -23.40 -23.55 10.38
CA PHE A 313 -24.31 -23.87 9.28
C PHE A 313 -24.42 -22.64 8.37
N ASP A 314 -24.02 -22.78 7.10
CA ASP A 314 -24.04 -21.71 6.11
C ASP A 314 -25.32 -21.82 5.26
N PHE A 315 -26.32 -21.00 5.60
CA PHE A 315 -27.63 -20.99 4.96
C PHE A 315 -27.60 -20.49 3.51
N PHE A 316 -26.58 -19.72 3.10
CA PHE A 316 -26.50 -19.11 1.76
C PHE A 316 -25.40 -19.68 0.86
N GLY A 317 -24.69 -20.74 1.29
CA GLY A 317 -23.72 -21.47 0.46
C GLY A 317 -22.45 -20.70 0.06
N THR A 318 -22.24 -19.50 0.59
CA THR A 318 -21.13 -18.60 0.24
C THR A 318 -19.75 -19.18 0.57
N ARG A 319 -19.68 -20.08 1.56
CA ARG A 319 -18.43 -20.72 1.96
C ARG A 319 -17.92 -21.74 0.94
N HIS A 320 -18.81 -22.39 0.19
CA HIS A 320 -18.42 -23.30 -0.88
C HIS A 320 -17.82 -22.54 -2.07
N GLN A 321 -18.38 -21.38 -2.40
CA GLN A 321 -17.84 -20.50 -3.44
C GLN A 321 -16.47 -19.92 -3.04
N ALA A 322 -16.31 -19.48 -1.78
CA ALA A 322 -15.02 -19.01 -1.28
C ALA A 322 -13.95 -20.12 -1.26
N LYS A 323 -14.34 -21.37 -0.96
CA LYS A 323 -13.44 -22.53 -1.01
C LYS A 323 -13.05 -22.91 -2.44
N GLN A 324 -13.96 -22.78 -3.40
CA GLN A 324 -13.69 -22.98 -4.83
C GLN A 324 -12.78 -21.88 -5.40
N ALA A 325 -13.02 -20.62 -5.04
CA ALA A 325 -12.15 -19.51 -5.42
C ALA A 325 -10.72 -19.66 -4.84
N ALA A 326 -10.62 -20.11 -3.59
CA ALA A 326 -9.32 -20.39 -2.96
C ALA A 326 -8.61 -21.62 -3.56
N ALA A 327 -9.37 -22.61 -4.07
CA ALA A 327 -8.80 -23.75 -4.79
C ALA A 327 -8.33 -23.33 -6.19
N ALA A 328 -9.13 -22.54 -6.92
CA ALA A 328 -8.78 -21.98 -8.22
C ALA A 328 -7.55 -21.06 -8.16
N ALA A 329 -7.41 -20.28 -7.08
CA ALA A 329 -6.22 -19.46 -6.85
C ALA A 329 -4.98 -20.30 -6.57
N ARG A 330 -5.12 -21.48 -5.95
CA ARG A 330 -3.98 -22.40 -5.72
C ARG A 330 -3.59 -23.13 -6.98
N THR A 331 -4.56 -23.60 -7.78
CA THR A 331 -4.28 -24.23 -9.07
C THR A 331 -3.66 -23.24 -10.06
N ALA A 332 -4.07 -21.96 -10.05
CA ALA A 332 -3.47 -20.93 -10.89
C ALA A 332 -2.01 -20.61 -10.49
N VAL A 333 -1.68 -20.66 -9.20
CA VAL A 333 -0.30 -20.51 -8.72
C VAL A 333 0.54 -21.76 -9.07
N GLU A 334 -0.05 -22.95 -8.96
CA GLU A 334 0.60 -24.21 -9.36
C GLU A 334 0.85 -24.24 -10.90
N GLU A 335 -0.08 -23.78 -11.72
CA GLU A 335 0.09 -23.69 -13.19
C GLU A 335 1.15 -22.64 -13.60
N GLN A 336 1.29 -21.55 -12.86
CA GLN A 336 2.35 -20.55 -13.06
C GLN A 336 3.74 -21.14 -12.72
N ASP A 337 3.86 -21.89 -11.63
CA ASP A 337 5.11 -22.56 -11.25
C ASP A 337 5.52 -23.65 -12.26
N LEU A 338 4.56 -24.31 -12.94
CA LEU A 338 4.84 -25.28 -14.00
C LEU A 338 5.28 -24.63 -15.33
N ALA A 339 4.82 -23.42 -15.63
CA ALA A 339 5.21 -22.68 -16.83
C ALA A 339 6.70 -22.26 -16.80
N ASP A 340 7.22 -21.92 -15.62
CA ASP A 340 8.63 -21.57 -15.43
C ASP A 340 9.57 -22.79 -15.53
N VAL A 341 9.09 -24.00 -15.26
CA VAL A 341 9.90 -25.23 -15.31
C VAL A 341 9.99 -25.82 -16.73
N VAL A 342 9.03 -25.52 -17.61
CA VAL A 342 9.01 -26.03 -19.00
C VAL A 342 9.57 -25.02 -20.01
N GLY A 343 9.69 -23.74 -19.64
CA GLY A 343 10.04 -22.64 -20.55
C GLY A 343 11.51 -22.55 -20.99
N GLU A 344 12.48 -23.06 -20.23
CA GLU A 344 13.91 -22.82 -20.57
C GLU A 344 14.54 -23.84 -21.53
N GLU A 345 14.04 -25.07 -21.65
CA GLU A 345 14.59 -26.07 -22.59
C GLU A 345 13.89 -26.07 -23.97
N ALA A 346 12.63 -25.65 -24.07
CA ALA A 346 11.95 -25.49 -25.36
C ALA A 346 12.44 -24.26 -26.15
N LEU A 347 12.81 -23.18 -25.44
CA LEU A 347 13.35 -21.94 -26.05
C LEU A 347 14.81 -22.07 -26.55
N ALA A 348 15.54 -23.12 -26.13
CA ALA A 348 16.89 -23.40 -26.61
C ALA A 348 16.92 -24.19 -27.92
N ALA A 349 15.84 -24.90 -28.27
CA ALA A 349 15.72 -25.66 -29.51
C ALA A 349 15.23 -24.82 -30.72
N GLU A 350 14.62 -23.65 -30.48
CA GLU A 350 14.16 -22.74 -31.55
C GLU A 350 15.19 -21.68 -31.98
N ARG A 351 16.34 -21.57 -31.29
CA ARG A 351 17.38 -20.56 -31.60
C ARG A 351 18.33 -20.94 -32.75
N SER A 352 18.10 -22.04 -33.45
CA SER A 352 18.92 -22.49 -34.58
C SER A 352 18.15 -22.57 -35.91
N ALA A 353 17.12 -21.75 -36.09
CA ALA A 353 16.51 -21.49 -37.39
C ALA A 353 16.58 -19.98 -37.70
N ASP A 354 17.37 -19.62 -38.69
CA ASP A 354 17.61 -18.27 -39.19
C ASP A 354 16.39 -17.63 -39.92
N GLU A 355 16.53 -16.33 -40.18
CA GLU A 355 15.90 -15.51 -41.26
C GLU A 355 14.49 -14.92 -40.99
N ARG A 356 14.15 -13.65 -41.21
CA ARG A 356 14.80 -12.51 -41.90
C ARG A 356 14.01 -11.25 -41.47
N VAL A 357 14.66 -10.22 -40.94
CA VAL A 357 13.99 -8.92 -40.68
C VAL A 357 13.91 -8.19 -42.03
N ILE A 358 12.69 -8.04 -42.55
CA ILE A 358 12.44 -7.23 -43.75
C ILE A 358 12.45 -5.77 -43.31
N ASP A 359 13.41 -5.01 -43.82
CA ASP A 359 13.49 -3.57 -43.59
C ASP A 359 12.47 -2.86 -44.50
N LEU A 360 11.36 -2.41 -43.90
CA LEU A 360 10.27 -1.72 -44.60
C LEU A 360 10.58 -0.25 -44.91
N THR A 361 11.76 0.25 -44.52
CA THR A 361 12.11 1.67 -44.71
C THR A 361 12.73 1.98 -46.08
N ALA A 362 13.13 0.96 -46.84
CA ALA A 362 13.74 1.13 -48.16
C ALA A 362 12.74 1.09 -49.34
N HIS A 363 11.44 0.93 -49.09
CA HIS A 363 10.41 0.84 -50.14
C HIS A 363 9.36 1.95 -50.07
N ASP A 364 9.58 2.99 -49.27
CA ASP A 364 8.70 4.15 -49.20
C ASP A 364 9.14 5.25 -50.19
N GLU A 365 9.37 4.85 -51.45
CA GLU A 365 9.38 5.80 -52.56
C GLU A 365 7.92 6.06 -52.92
N THR A 366 7.45 7.25 -52.57
CA THR A 366 6.09 7.73 -52.83
C THR A 366 5.78 7.71 -54.32
N GLU A 367 5.05 6.71 -54.81
CA GLU A 367 4.32 6.87 -56.07
C GLU A 367 3.26 7.96 -55.84
N GLN A 368 3.52 9.15 -56.38
CA GLN A 368 2.53 10.22 -56.45
C GLN A 368 1.41 9.74 -57.35
N ILE A 369 0.29 9.35 -56.74
CA ILE A 369 -0.95 9.07 -57.46
C ILE A 369 -1.36 10.36 -58.16
N ASP A 370 -1.31 10.38 -59.49
CA ASP A 370 -1.76 11.53 -60.29
C ASP A 370 -3.29 11.64 -60.21
N VAL A 371 -3.76 12.52 -59.33
CA VAL A 371 -5.18 12.71 -59.03
C VAL A 371 -5.95 13.34 -60.20
N ALA A 372 -5.27 13.73 -61.28
CA ALA A 372 -5.89 14.27 -62.48
C ALA A 372 -6.68 13.21 -63.27
N GLU A 373 -6.18 11.97 -63.36
CA GLU A 373 -6.80 10.91 -64.19
C GLU A 373 -8.07 10.33 -63.53
N LEU A 374 -8.23 10.52 -62.21
CA LEU A 374 -9.42 10.10 -61.44
C LEU A 374 -10.62 11.05 -61.56
N ARG A 375 -10.46 12.25 -62.14
CA ARG A 375 -11.55 13.23 -62.29
C ARG A 375 -12.34 13.10 -63.60
N ASP A 376 -11.79 12.43 -64.62
CA ASP A 376 -12.46 12.24 -65.91
C ASP A 376 -13.31 10.95 -65.97
N ALA A 377 -13.37 10.18 -64.88
CA ALA A 377 -14.13 8.93 -64.78
C ALA A 377 -15.44 9.05 -63.95
N ILE A 378 -15.95 10.27 -63.71
CA ILE A 378 -17.26 10.52 -63.08
C ILE A 378 -18.19 11.25 -64.04
#